data_AF-A0A841M9V5-F1
#
_entry.id   AF-A0A841M9V5-F1
#
_cell.length_a   1.000
_cell.length_b   1.000
_cell.length_c   1.000
_cell.angle_alpha   90.00
_cell.angle_beta   90.00
_cell.angle_gamma   90.00
#
_symmetry.space_group_name_H-M   'P 1'
#
loop_
_entity.id
_entity.type
_entity.pdbx_description
1 polymer ?
#
loop_
_entity_poly.entity_id
_entity_poly.type
_entity_poly.pdbx_seq_one_letter_code
_entity_poly.pdbx_strand_id
1 'polypeptide(L)'
;MSKTNSFVFRALTFIASLILVGLCIQTGGLLTNFIFHFLNPKALSKLFITLDLTEIYDKSQWVFYSMYSFILSIAILTTVLFLELVMMMMKMDLTNPFNSFVSDKIYRISYITFSIGILSLIARKSADYLQKHGYDTDMLNQYWQDSQAFILMAGIIYIIAVIFRKGLEIQNENELTV
;
A
#
# COMPACT_ATOMS: atom_id res chain seq x y z
N MET A 1 26.64 12.16 -15.65
CA MET A 1 26.00 10.85 -15.38
C MET A 1 26.07 9.97 -16.62
N SER A 2 26.33 8.67 -16.46
CA SER A 2 26.24 7.70 -17.56
C SER A 2 24.81 7.63 -18.11
N LYS A 3 24.63 7.62 -19.43
CA LYS A 3 23.32 7.49 -20.11
C LYS A 3 22.53 6.25 -19.66
N THR A 4 23.22 5.23 -19.14
CA THR A 4 22.61 3.98 -18.66
C THR A 4 21.81 4.18 -17.36
N ASN A 5 22.27 5.04 -16.45
CA ASN A 5 21.62 5.22 -15.14
C ASN A 5 20.29 5.97 -15.26
N SER A 6 20.22 6.96 -16.16
CA SER A 6 18.98 7.69 -16.43
C SER A 6 17.95 6.83 -17.15
N PHE A 7 18.39 5.91 -18.02
CA PHE A 7 17.50 4.94 -18.67
C PHE A 7 16.87 3.99 -17.64
N VAL A 8 17.69 3.38 -16.76
CA VAL A 8 17.18 2.46 -15.72
C VAL A 8 16.20 3.16 -14.79
N PHE A 9 16.52 4.38 -14.32
CA PHE A 9 15.62 5.15 -13.47
C PHE A 9 14.27 5.40 -14.16
N ARG A 10 14.29 5.84 -15.42
CA ARG A 10 13.08 6.12 -16.19
C ARG A 10 12.24 4.86 -16.44
N ALA A 11 12.90 3.73 -16.70
CA ALA A 11 12.22 2.44 -16.85
C ALA A 11 11.54 2.01 -15.54
N LEU A 12 12.23 2.14 -14.40
CA LEU A 12 11.65 1.84 -13.09
C LEU A 12 10.46 2.76 -12.76
N THR A 13 10.56 4.07 -13.05
CA THR A 13 9.45 5.02 -12.86
C THR A 13 8.24 4.63 -13.71
N PHE A 14 8.47 4.20 -14.95
CA PHE A 14 7.40 3.75 -15.84
C PHE A 14 6.72 2.48 -15.31
N ILE A 15 7.50 1.48 -14.89
CA ILE A 15 6.98 0.24 -14.31
C ILE A 15 6.17 0.52 -13.04
N ALA A 16 6.69 1.36 -12.13
CA ALA A 16 5.99 1.74 -10.90
C ALA A 16 4.67 2.46 -11.20
N SER A 17 4.64 3.31 -12.22
CA SER A 17 3.42 4.00 -12.67
C SER A 17 2.37 3.03 -13.23
N LEU A 18 2.79 2.00 -13.97
CA LEU A 18 1.90 0.97 -14.49
C LEU A 18 1.27 0.16 -13.36
N ILE A 19 2.08 -0.23 -12.35
CA ILE A 19 1.60 -0.92 -11.15
C ILE A 19 0.57 -0.04 -10.40
N LEU A 20 0.85 1.25 -10.24
CA LEU A 20 -0.08 2.19 -9.60
C LEU A 20 -1.44 2.22 -10.31
N VAL A 21 -1.48 2.24 -11.65
CA VAL A 21 -2.74 2.21 -12.41
C VAL A 21 -3.52 0.93 -12.11
N GLY A 22 -2.85 -0.23 -12.08
CA GLY A 22 -3.48 -1.49 -11.71
C GLY A 22 -4.09 -1.47 -10.31
N LEU A 23 -3.35 -0.95 -9.32
CA LEU A 23 -3.81 -0.80 -7.93
C LEU A 23 -5.01 0.16 -7.81
N CYS A 24 -5.02 1.26 -8.57
CA CYS A 24 -6.16 2.17 -8.61
C CYS A 24 -7.42 1.49 -9.16
N ILE A 25 -7.30 0.66 -10.21
CA ILE A 25 -8.43 -0.09 -10.76
C ILE A 25 -8.96 -1.10 -9.74
N GLN A 26 -8.07 -1.87 -9.11
CA GLN A 26 -8.43 -2.85 -8.08
C GLN A 26 -9.14 -2.20 -6.89
N THR A 27 -8.55 -1.11 -6.36
CA THR A 27 -9.09 -0.38 -5.20
C THR A 27 -10.41 0.31 -5.54
N GLY A 28 -10.52 0.89 -6.75
CA GLY A 28 -11.76 1.48 -7.24
C GLY A 28 -12.87 0.43 -7.37
N GLY A 29 -12.54 -0.79 -7.82
CA GLY A 29 -13.47 -1.92 -7.87
C GLY A 29 -13.97 -2.33 -6.48
N LEU A 30 -13.06 -2.49 -5.52
CA LEU A 30 -13.41 -2.79 -4.12
C LEU A 30 -14.26 -1.69 -3.49
N LEU A 31 -13.90 -0.42 -3.68
CA LEU A 31 -14.66 0.71 -3.13
C LEU A 31 -16.07 0.78 -3.72
N THR A 32 -16.18 0.62 -5.03
CA THR A 32 -17.46 0.62 -5.73
C THR A 32 -18.34 -0.51 -5.23
N ASN A 33 -17.80 -1.72 -5.11
CA ASN A 33 -18.51 -2.88 -4.60
C ASN A 33 -19.00 -2.67 -3.14
N PHE A 34 -18.15 -2.08 -2.28
CA PHE A 34 -18.55 -1.71 -0.91
C PHE A 34 -19.72 -0.71 -0.87
N ILE A 35 -19.67 0.33 -1.71
CA ILE A 35 -20.74 1.35 -1.79
C ILE A 35 -22.03 0.73 -2.33
N PHE A 36 -21.95 -0.09 -3.39
CA PHE A 36 -23.12 -0.78 -3.94
C PHE A 36 -23.75 -1.73 -2.95
N HIS A 37 -22.96 -2.40 -2.11
CA HIS A 37 -23.47 -3.26 -1.06
C HIS A 37 -24.31 -2.47 -0.03
N PHE A 38 -23.90 -1.25 0.32
CA PHE A 38 -24.67 -0.38 1.20
C PHE A 38 -26.00 0.08 0.58
N LEU A 39 -26.04 0.26 -0.74
CA LEU A 39 -27.23 0.70 -1.47
C LEU A 39 -28.19 -0.45 -1.83
N ASN A 40 -27.67 -1.64 -2.13
CA ASN A 40 -28.44 -2.81 -2.53
C ASN A 40 -27.76 -4.12 -2.07
N PRO A 41 -28.11 -4.64 -0.89
CA PRO A 41 -27.49 -5.85 -0.33
C PRO A 41 -27.79 -7.13 -1.14
N LYS A 42 -28.66 -7.09 -2.16
CA LYS A 42 -28.94 -8.23 -3.06
C LYS A 42 -28.13 -8.21 -4.37
N ALA A 43 -27.31 -7.18 -4.60
CA ALA A 43 -26.48 -7.05 -5.81
C ALA A 43 -25.15 -7.84 -5.72
N LEU A 44 -25.09 -8.87 -4.88
CA LEU A 44 -23.88 -9.63 -4.52
C LEU A 44 -23.20 -10.35 -5.70
N SER A 45 -23.88 -10.62 -6.81
CA SER A 45 -23.40 -11.66 -7.73
C SER A 45 -22.55 -11.23 -8.94
N LYS A 46 -22.38 -9.93 -9.25
CA LYS A 46 -21.86 -9.58 -10.61
C LYS A 46 -20.91 -8.40 -10.79
N LEU A 47 -20.57 -7.61 -9.77
CA LEU A 47 -19.84 -6.36 -10.02
C LEU A 47 -18.30 -6.52 -10.06
N PHE A 48 -17.70 -7.42 -9.26
CA PHE A 48 -16.27 -7.76 -9.39
C PHE A 48 -16.02 -9.23 -9.00
N ILE A 49 -15.47 -9.99 -9.96
CA ILE A 49 -15.39 -11.46 -10.03
C ILE A 49 -14.53 -12.14 -8.95
N THR A 50 -13.78 -11.42 -8.11
CA THR A 50 -12.69 -12.02 -7.31
C THR A 50 -12.95 -12.19 -5.81
N LEU A 51 -14.05 -11.68 -5.25
CA LEU A 51 -14.30 -11.73 -3.81
C LEU A 51 -15.78 -12.06 -3.52
N ASP A 52 -16.13 -13.34 -3.56
CA ASP A 52 -17.46 -13.81 -3.18
C ASP A 52 -17.52 -14.05 -1.66
N LEU A 53 -18.05 -13.07 -0.92
CA LEU A 53 -18.23 -13.15 0.53
C LEU A 53 -19.70 -13.38 0.92
N THR A 54 -20.51 -13.89 -0.01
CA THR A 54 -21.96 -14.09 0.21
C THR A 54 -22.22 -15.00 1.41
N GLU A 55 -21.46 -16.09 1.56
CA GLU A 55 -21.61 -17.02 2.68
C GLU A 55 -21.30 -16.37 4.04
N ILE A 56 -20.24 -15.55 4.11
CA ILE A 56 -19.91 -14.80 5.32
C ILE A 56 -21.01 -13.78 5.64
N TYR A 57 -21.53 -13.11 4.61
CA TYR A 57 -22.61 -12.14 4.75
C TYR A 57 -23.90 -12.75 5.29
N ASP A 58 -24.34 -13.87 4.72
CA ASP A 58 -25.55 -14.58 5.12
C ASP A 58 -25.44 -15.11 6.55
N LYS A 59 -24.24 -15.53 6.96
CA LYS A 59 -23.98 -16.00 8.33
C LYS A 59 -23.86 -14.87 9.34
N SER A 60 -23.15 -13.79 9.01
CA SER A 60 -23.01 -12.62 9.87
C SER A 60 -22.58 -11.38 9.09
N GLN A 61 -23.51 -10.42 8.98
CA GLN A 61 -23.25 -9.12 8.35
C GLN A 61 -22.13 -8.35 9.07
N TRP A 62 -22.03 -8.46 10.40
CA TRP A 62 -20.99 -7.76 11.15
C TRP A 62 -19.59 -8.26 10.79
N VAL A 63 -19.43 -9.58 10.66
CA VAL A 63 -18.17 -10.21 10.24
C VAL A 63 -17.82 -9.80 8.82
N PHE A 64 -18.81 -9.80 7.91
CA PHE A 64 -18.64 -9.34 6.54
C PHE A 64 -18.10 -7.90 6.49
N TYR A 65 -18.78 -6.94 7.14
CA TYR A 65 -18.37 -5.54 7.10
C TYR A 65 -16.98 -5.32 7.74
N SER A 66 -16.69 -6.04 8.83
CA SER A 66 -15.38 -5.97 9.48
C SER A 66 -14.26 -6.45 8.54
N MET A 67 -14.41 -7.63 7.93
CA MET A 67 -13.38 -8.20 7.04
C MET A 67 -13.23 -7.39 5.76
N TYR A 68 -14.35 -6.95 5.17
CA TYR A 68 -14.32 -6.10 3.99
C TYR A 68 -13.62 -4.76 4.27
N SER A 69 -13.87 -4.16 5.44
CA SER A 69 -13.20 -2.92 5.84
C SER A 69 -11.68 -3.09 5.92
N PHE A 70 -11.18 -4.22 6.44
CA PHE A 70 -9.74 -4.49 6.44
C PHE A 70 -9.18 -4.56 5.02
N ILE A 71 -9.82 -5.32 4.13
CA ILE A 71 -9.41 -5.47 2.73
C ILE A 71 -9.36 -4.11 2.04
N LEU A 72 -10.42 -3.31 2.19
CA LEU A 72 -10.54 -2.00 1.58
C LEU A 72 -9.48 -1.03 2.11
N SER A 73 -9.27 -0.98 3.42
CA SER A 73 -8.25 -0.12 4.04
C SER A 73 -6.83 -0.50 3.59
N ILE A 74 -6.50 -1.79 3.52
CA ILE A 74 -5.19 -2.27 3.03
C ILE A 74 -4.99 -1.88 1.56
N ALA A 75 -6.01 -2.07 0.71
CA ALA A 75 -5.95 -1.72 -0.71
C ALA A 75 -5.75 -0.21 -0.93
N ILE A 76 -6.48 0.62 -0.17
CA ILE A 76 -6.32 2.08 -0.21
C ILE A 76 -4.91 2.49 0.23
N LEU A 77 -4.42 1.98 1.36
CA LEU A 77 -3.08 2.31 1.85
C LEU A 77 -2.00 1.88 0.86
N THR A 78 -2.13 0.71 0.24
CA THR A 78 -1.21 0.21 -0.78
C THR A 78 -1.20 1.09 -2.03
N THR A 79 -2.38 1.56 -2.46
CA THR A 79 -2.48 2.51 -3.57
C THR A 79 -1.83 3.85 -3.22
N VAL A 80 -2.05 4.37 -2.01
CA VAL A 80 -1.42 5.62 -1.54
C VAL A 80 0.10 5.46 -1.42
N LEU A 81 0.60 4.30 -0.97
CA LEU A 81 2.02 3.98 -0.94
C LEU A 81 2.66 4.12 -2.33
N PHE A 82 2.06 3.50 -3.35
CA PHE A 82 2.55 3.58 -4.72
C PHE A 82 2.39 4.98 -5.31
N LEU A 83 1.36 5.72 -4.93
CA LEU A 83 1.20 7.11 -5.33
C LEU A 83 2.34 7.98 -4.79
N GLU A 84 2.68 7.84 -3.51
CA GLU A 84 3.81 8.54 -2.89
C GLU A 84 5.15 8.16 -3.54
N LEU A 85 5.36 6.87 -3.85
CA LEU A 85 6.54 6.37 -4.55
C LEU A 85 6.68 6.96 -5.96
N VAL A 86 5.62 6.88 -6.78
CA VAL A 86 5.64 7.39 -8.15
C VAL A 86 5.82 8.91 -8.17
N MET A 87 5.12 9.64 -7.29
CA MET A 87 5.31 11.09 -7.16
C MET A 87 6.74 11.46 -6.79
N MET A 88 7.36 10.69 -5.88
CA MET A 88 8.77 10.89 -5.52
C MET A 88 9.66 10.67 -6.73
N MET A 89 9.52 9.55 -7.44
CA MET A 89 10.35 9.21 -8.60
C MET A 89 10.19 10.18 -9.78
N MET A 90 8.98 10.70 -10.03
CA MET A 90 8.74 11.66 -11.11
C MET A 90 9.34 13.04 -10.85
N LYS A 91 9.41 13.47 -9.59
CA LYS A 91 9.90 14.80 -9.20
C LYS A 91 11.35 14.80 -8.69
N MET A 92 11.96 13.62 -8.52
CA MET A 92 13.33 13.50 -8.05
C MET A 92 14.30 13.97 -9.14
N ASP A 93 15.10 14.97 -8.79
CA ASP A 93 16.25 15.37 -9.59
C ASP A 93 17.45 14.51 -9.18
N LEU A 94 17.92 13.66 -10.09
CA LEU A 94 19.09 12.81 -9.84
C LEU A 94 20.40 13.61 -9.71
N THR A 95 20.44 14.85 -10.20
CA THR A 95 21.61 15.73 -10.01
C THR A 95 21.68 16.32 -8.60
N ASN A 96 20.53 16.47 -7.95
CA ASN A 96 20.41 16.87 -6.54
C ASN A 96 19.45 15.93 -5.77
N PRO A 97 19.86 14.68 -5.52
CA PRO A 97 18.98 13.65 -4.99
C PRO A 97 18.58 13.90 -3.53
N PHE A 98 19.43 14.53 -2.73
CA PHE A 98 19.17 14.82 -1.32
C PHE A 98 18.48 16.18 -1.16
N ASN A 99 17.19 16.22 -1.48
CA ASN A 99 16.35 17.39 -1.22
C ASN A 99 15.21 17.06 -0.24
N SER A 100 14.63 18.12 0.35
CA SER A 100 13.62 18.00 1.40
C SER A 100 12.40 17.22 0.93
N PHE A 101 11.98 17.45 -0.32
CA PHE A 101 10.86 16.74 -0.93
C PHE A 101 11.10 15.23 -0.98
N VAL A 102 12.27 14.77 -1.45
CA VAL A 102 12.60 13.35 -1.50
C VAL A 102 12.70 12.76 -0.10
N SER A 103 13.38 13.42 0.83
CA SER A 103 13.50 12.96 2.22
C SER A 103 12.13 12.77 2.88
N ASP A 104 11.23 13.75 2.75
CA ASP A 104 9.88 13.68 3.32
C ASP A 104 9.04 12.56 2.69
N LYS A 105 9.21 12.33 1.38
CA LYS A 105 8.53 11.23 0.68
C LYS A 105 9.00 9.87 1.18
N ILE A 106 10.30 9.65 1.38
CA ILE A 106 10.81 8.37 1.90
C ILE A 106 10.27 8.11 3.33
N TYR A 107 10.18 9.12 4.19
CA TYR A 107 9.54 8.99 5.51
C TYR A 107 8.07 8.59 5.40
N ARG A 108 7.29 9.27 4.54
CA ARG A 108 5.88 8.93 4.33
C ARG A 108 5.70 7.50 3.84
N ILE A 109 6.51 7.08 2.87
CA ILE A 109 6.52 5.70 2.35
C ILE A 109 6.81 4.72 3.49
N SER A 110 7.80 4.98 4.34
CA SER A 110 8.09 4.13 5.50
C SER A 110 6.87 3.99 6.44
N TYR A 111 6.26 5.11 6.84
CA TYR A 111 5.12 5.09 7.77
C TYR A 111 3.86 4.44 7.18
N ILE A 112 3.57 4.65 5.90
CA ILE A 112 2.47 3.98 5.20
C ILE A 112 2.75 2.48 5.14
N THR A 113 3.97 2.07 4.79
CA THR A 113 4.37 0.65 4.72
C THR A 113 4.20 -0.03 6.07
N PHE A 114 4.60 0.64 7.16
CA PHE A 114 4.42 0.15 8.52
C PHE A 114 2.94 -0.03 8.86
N SER A 115 2.13 0.97 8.50
CA SER A 115 0.68 0.97 8.76
C SER A 115 -0.01 -0.19 8.03
N ILE A 116 0.37 -0.46 6.78
CA ILE A 116 -0.09 -1.63 6.02
C ILE A 116 0.27 -2.91 6.77
N GLY A 117 1.53 -3.06 7.17
CA GLY A 117 2.00 -4.25 7.88
C GLY A 117 1.23 -4.54 9.18
N ILE A 118 1.02 -3.52 10.01
CA ILE A 118 0.23 -3.64 11.25
C ILE A 118 -1.23 -3.99 10.94
N LEU A 119 -1.86 -3.29 9.99
CA LEU A 119 -3.25 -3.52 9.64
C LEU A 119 -3.46 -4.93 9.07
N SER A 120 -2.56 -5.41 8.20
CA SER A 120 -2.58 -6.75 7.65
C SER A 120 -2.36 -7.82 8.72
N LEU A 121 -1.50 -7.58 9.72
CA LEU A 121 -1.36 -8.51 10.87
C LEU A 121 -2.67 -8.64 11.66
N ILE A 122 -3.33 -7.51 11.96
CA ILE A 122 -4.60 -7.49 12.69
C ILE A 122 -5.69 -8.19 11.86
N ALA A 123 -5.78 -7.91 10.56
CA ALA A 123 -6.72 -8.55 9.64
C ALA A 123 -6.53 -10.07 9.62
N ARG A 124 -5.29 -10.54 9.47
CA ARG A 124 -4.94 -11.96 9.51
C ARG A 124 -5.36 -12.62 10.81
N LYS A 125 -5.02 -12.02 11.96
CA LYS A 125 -5.41 -12.57 13.27
C LYS A 125 -6.92 -12.62 13.45
N SER A 126 -7.63 -11.64 12.90
CA SER A 126 -9.09 -11.61 12.93
C SER A 126 -9.68 -12.73 12.06
N ALA A 127 -9.13 -12.95 10.87
CA ALA A 127 -9.53 -14.05 10.00
C ALA A 127 -9.25 -15.43 10.61
N ASP A 128 -8.04 -15.64 11.16
CA ASP A 128 -7.68 -16.89 11.87
C ASP A 128 -8.65 -17.17 13.04
N TYR A 129 -9.07 -16.12 13.75
CA TYR A 129 -10.06 -16.24 14.83
C TYR A 129 -11.43 -16.65 14.28
N LEU A 130 -11.90 -16.02 13.21
CA LEU A 130 -13.18 -16.34 12.58
C LEU A 130 -13.20 -17.75 11.97
N GLN A 131 -12.09 -18.19 11.37
CA GLN A 131 -11.95 -19.53 10.82
C GLN A 131 -12.19 -20.61 11.88
N LYS A 132 -11.63 -20.42 13.09
CA LYS A 132 -11.85 -21.32 14.22
C LYS A 132 -13.30 -21.35 14.72
N HIS A 133 -14.10 -20.35 14.37
CA HIS A 133 -15.53 -20.26 14.69
C HIS A 133 -16.43 -20.65 13.49
N GLY A 134 -15.85 -21.35 12.50
CA GLY A 134 -16.56 -21.97 11.39
C GLY A 134 -16.92 -21.02 10.26
N TYR A 135 -16.25 -19.88 10.11
CA TYR A 135 -16.35 -19.05 8.90
C TYR A 135 -15.29 -19.50 7.89
N ASP A 136 -15.65 -19.68 6.61
CA ASP A 136 -14.65 -19.83 5.57
C ASP A 136 -14.02 -18.46 5.28
N THR A 137 -12.72 -18.33 5.57
CA THR A 137 -11.95 -17.11 5.33
C THR A 137 -10.71 -17.37 4.48
N ASP A 138 -10.59 -18.57 3.88
CA ASP A 138 -9.37 -18.98 3.18
C ASP A 138 -9.07 -18.09 1.97
N MET A 139 -10.11 -17.72 1.22
CA MET A 139 -10.03 -16.78 0.10
C MET A 139 -9.54 -15.37 0.51
N LEU A 140 -9.63 -15.02 1.80
CA LEU A 140 -9.23 -13.71 2.29
C LEU A 140 -7.72 -13.64 2.58
N ASN A 141 -7.05 -14.78 2.71
CA ASN A 141 -5.62 -14.82 3.03
C ASN A 141 -4.74 -14.10 2.02
N GLN A 142 -5.17 -14.04 0.75
CA GLN A 142 -4.47 -13.30 -0.31
C GLN A 142 -4.29 -11.80 -0.02
N TYR A 143 -5.10 -11.20 0.87
CA TYR A 143 -5.03 -9.76 1.19
C TYR A 143 -4.06 -9.41 2.32
N TRP A 144 -3.58 -10.39 3.09
CA TRP A 144 -2.73 -10.16 4.27
C TRP A 144 -1.61 -11.18 4.49
N GLN A 145 -1.40 -12.08 3.53
CA GLN A 145 -0.32 -13.08 3.56
C GLN A 145 1.06 -12.42 3.78
N ASP A 146 1.30 -11.26 3.16
CA ASP A 146 2.59 -10.57 3.19
C ASP A 146 2.77 -9.58 4.36
N SER A 147 1.87 -9.60 5.35
CA SER A 147 1.86 -8.69 6.51
C SER A 147 3.23 -8.53 7.20
N GLN A 148 3.97 -9.62 7.40
CA GLN A 148 5.30 -9.59 8.01
C GLN A 148 6.35 -8.94 7.11
N ALA A 149 6.26 -9.15 5.80
CA ALA A 149 7.18 -8.56 4.83
C ALA A 149 7.03 -7.03 4.79
N PHE A 150 5.80 -6.52 4.89
CA PHE A 150 5.55 -5.07 4.98
C PHE A 150 6.20 -4.44 6.22
N ILE A 151 6.11 -5.08 7.39
CA ILE A 151 6.73 -4.54 8.61
C ILE A 151 8.26 -4.48 8.49
N LEU A 152 8.86 -5.55 7.98
CA LEU A 152 10.31 -5.59 7.75
C LEU A 152 10.73 -4.52 6.74
N MET A 153 10.00 -4.42 5.62
CA MET A 153 10.24 -3.42 4.59
C MET A 153 10.11 -2.00 5.14
N ALA A 154 9.13 -1.73 6.00
CA ALA A 154 8.96 -0.43 6.63
C ALA A 154 10.18 -0.03 7.47
N GLY A 155 10.75 -0.98 8.22
CA GLY A 155 11.98 -0.76 9.00
C GLY A 155 13.18 -0.45 8.11
N ILE A 156 13.35 -1.19 7.00
CA ILE A 156 14.42 -0.92 6.03
C ILE A 156 14.26 0.47 5.40
N ILE A 157 13.04 0.81 4.95
CA ILE A 157 12.76 2.12 4.35
C ILE A 157 12.95 3.24 5.38
N TYR A 158 12.61 3.01 6.65
CA TYR A 158 12.85 3.98 7.72
C TYR A 158 14.34 4.28 7.89
N ILE A 159 15.19 3.24 7.92
CA ILE A 159 16.64 3.41 7.99
C ILE A 159 17.14 4.22 6.79
N ILE A 160 16.65 3.92 5.58
CA ILE A 160 16.98 4.70 4.38
C ILE A 160 16.54 6.16 4.54
N ALA A 161 15.34 6.43 5.09
CA ALA A 161 14.83 7.77 5.35
C ALA A 161 15.75 8.57 6.29
N VAL A 162 16.22 7.94 7.36
CA VAL A 162 17.15 8.53 8.34
C VAL A 162 18.49 8.86 7.67
N ILE A 163 19.04 7.93 6.88
CA ILE A 163 20.28 8.17 6.13
C ILE A 163 20.10 9.32 5.14
N PHE A 164 18.98 9.37 4.42
CA PHE A 164 18.67 10.46 3.48
C PHE A 164 18.56 11.82 4.17
N ARG A 165 17.89 11.88 5.33
CA ARG A 165 17.80 13.11 6.14
C ARG A 165 19.20 13.58 6.56
N LYS A 166 20.04 12.66 7.05
CA LYS A 166 21.40 12.99 7.46
C LYS A 166 22.26 13.45 6.29
N GLY A 167 22.12 12.83 5.12
CA GLY A 167 22.80 13.26 3.90
C GLY A 167 22.42 14.68 3.48
N LEU A 168 21.12 15.02 3.58
CA LEU A 168 20.62 16.37 3.31
C LEU A 168 21.17 17.42 4.29
N GLU A 169 21.25 17.09 5.59
CA GLU A 169 21.87 17.98 6.59
C GLU A 169 23.33 18.29 6.24
N ILE A 170 24.11 17.26 5.90
CA ILE A 170 25.53 17.41 5.55
C ILE A 170 25.69 18.23 4.26
N GLN A 171 24.82 18.03 3.26
CA GLN A 171 24.87 18.81 2.02
C GLN A 171 24.59 20.29 2.30
N ASN A 172 23.57 20.60 3.09
CA ASN A 172 23.25 21.98 3.45
C ASN A 172 24.37 22.65 4.25
N GLU A 173 25.02 21.95 5.18
CA GLU A 173 26.17 22.47 5.92
C GLU A 173 27.34 22.81 4.98
N ASN A 174 27.65 21.95 4.01
CA ASN A 174 28.69 22.21 3.02
C ASN A 174 28.35 23.41 2.11
N GLU A 175 27.11 23.53 1.65
CA GLU A 175 26.69 24.67 0.83
C GLU A 175 26.75 26.02 1.57
N LEU A 176 26.66 26.02 2.90
CA LEU A 176 26.76 27.22 3.75
C LEU A 176 28.20 27.64 4.09
N THR A 177 29.19 26.78 3.82
CA THR A 177 30.60 27.02 4.20
C THR A 177 31.53 27.32 3.02
N VAL A 178 31.03 27.24 1.79
CA VAL A 178 31.74 27.57 0.55
C VAL A 178 31.48 29.01 0.12
#